data_AF-A0A085ZMV6-F1
#
_entry.id   AF-A0A085ZMV6-F1
#
_cell.length_a   1.000
_cell.length_b   1.000
_cell.length_c   1.000
_cell.angle_alpha   90.00
_cell.angle_beta   90.00
_cell.angle_gamma   90.00
#
_symmetry.space_group_name_H-M   'P 1'
#
loop_
_entity.id
_entity.type
_entity.pdbx_description
1 polymer ?
#
loop_
_entity_poly.entity_id
_entity_poly.type
_entity_poly.pdbx_seq_one_letter_code
_entity_poly.pdbx_strand_id
1 'polypeptide(L)'
;MCRVYNTIGCLNTIQFKLVKNDIDDFNSLDELISFKKNYDNNEQKIISDHNLIIQEEKIFLENEISELDILIQKRIAELRKKLRENLDQLNLQIENLPETNSKIIPTIKEYWTNLLICLRFWFLQIISSFRITLFKFQAKKLLSKKKKRLKYISTNFQNAVYKSSFKDLKKFEIKKETIENLNNTIYGAIGEQKVEDLLKKLPENYTLINDFCYTFEKPLNHNGDYIKSIQIDHLLISPSGIFLIETKNWSTHSINNTNLRSPVQQILRTNFALFRILADKTSKSSWNFARQHWGNRKIPIKNIVVFTNNVPRE
;
A
#
# COMPACT_ATOMS: atom_id res chain seq x y z
N MET A 1 2.93 23.57 -30.79
CA MET A 1 3.89 22.48 -30.45
C MET A 1 3.50 21.19 -31.16
N CYS A 2 4.43 20.24 -31.38
CA CYS A 2 4.16 18.94 -31.98
C CYS A 2 2.95 18.25 -31.33
N ARG A 3 2.05 17.71 -32.16
CA ARG A 3 0.85 17.01 -31.66
C ARG A 3 1.26 15.61 -31.20
N VAL A 4 1.03 15.30 -29.93
CA VAL A 4 1.40 13.99 -29.35
C VAL A 4 0.16 13.16 -29.10
N TYR A 5 0.19 11.91 -29.56
CA TYR A 5 -0.81 10.89 -29.31
C TYR A 5 -0.20 9.73 -28.54
N ASN A 6 -0.98 9.18 -27.61
CA ASN A 6 -0.61 8.11 -26.69
C ASN A 6 0.54 8.45 -25.73
N THR A 7 0.60 7.67 -24.65
CA THR A 7 1.71 7.60 -23.72
C THR A 7 2.78 6.62 -24.22
N ILE A 8 3.98 6.70 -23.65
CA ILE A 8 5.07 5.77 -23.94
C ILE A 8 4.73 4.34 -23.46
N GLY A 9 5.14 3.32 -24.22
CA GLY A 9 4.70 1.94 -24.03
C GLY A 9 5.23 1.29 -22.75
N CYS A 10 6.48 1.62 -22.39
CA CYS A 10 7.04 1.13 -21.12
C CYS A 10 6.29 1.70 -19.91
N LEU A 11 5.79 2.94 -19.96
CA LEU A 11 5.01 3.53 -18.87
C LEU A 11 3.66 2.83 -18.71
N ASN A 12 2.98 2.53 -19.81
CA ASN A 12 1.73 1.75 -19.80
C ASN A 12 1.93 0.37 -19.16
N THR A 13 3.05 -0.29 -19.50
CA THR A 13 3.42 -1.59 -18.95
C THR A 13 3.70 -1.53 -17.44
N ILE A 14 4.41 -0.47 -16.99
CA ILE A 14 4.67 -0.24 -15.56
C ILE A 14 3.36 -0.05 -14.82
N GLN A 15 2.50 0.86 -15.28
CA GLN A 15 1.23 1.16 -14.63
C GLN A 15 0.34 -0.08 -14.52
N PHE A 16 0.22 -0.85 -15.61
CA PHE A 16 -0.55 -2.10 -15.62
C PHE A 16 -0.03 -3.10 -14.58
N LYS A 17 1.29 -3.28 -14.50
CA LYS A 17 1.90 -4.23 -13.55
C LYS A 17 1.81 -3.76 -12.10
N LEU A 18 1.87 -2.45 -11.85
CA LEU A 18 1.69 -1.89 -10.49
C LEU A 18 0.26 -2.07 -10.01
N VAL A 19 -0.74 -1.72 -10.83
CA VAL A 19 -2.17 -1.90 -10.49
C VAL A 19 -2.50 -3.37 -10.27
N LYS A 20 -1.95 -4.28 -11.08
CA LYS A 20 -2.14 -5.73 -10.90
C LYS A 20 -1.66 -6.26 -9.54
N ASN A 21 -0.72 -5.56 -8.89
CA ASN A 21 -0.18 -5.92 -7.57
C ASN A 21 -0.72 -5.02 -6.44
N ASP A 22 -1.85 -4.33 -6.67
CA ASP A 22 -2.47 -3.41 -5.70
C ASP A 22 -1.53 -2.27 -5.24
N ILE A 23 -0.72 -1.75 -6.18
CA ILE A 23 0.16 -0.59 -5.97
C ILE A 23 -0.30 0.54 -6.88
N ASP A 24 -1.01 1.52 -6.33
CA ASP A 24 -1.56 2.69 -7.06
C ASP A 24 -0.95 4.02 -6.58
N ASP A 25 0.05 3.98 -5.70
CA ASP A 25 0.66 5.15 -5.07
C ASP A 25 1.50 6.05 -6.01
N PHE A 26 1.75 5.64 -7.26
CA PHE A 26 2.67 6.31 -8.17
C PHE A 26 1.93 6.94 -9.36
N ASN A 27 1.99 8.26 -9.46
CA ASN A 27 1.43 9.04 -10.55
C ASN A 27 2.46 9.36 -11.65
N SER A 28 3.74 9.26 -11.35
CA SER A 28 4.81 9.56 -12.31
C SER A 28 6.00 8.60 -12.21
N LEU A 29 6.79 8.55 -13.30
CA LEU A 29 8.04 7.79 -13.34
C LEU A 29 9.07 8.36 -12.33
N ASP A 30 9.07 9.68 -12.11
CA ASP A 30 9.96 10.35 -11.17
C ASP A 30 9.65 9.98 -9.71
N GLU A 31 8.36 9.85 -9.36
CA GLU A 31 7.94 9.34 -8.05
C GLU A 31 8.45 7.90 -7.85
N LEU A 32 8.34 7.05 -8.87
CA LEU A 32 8.84 5.68 -8.79
C LEU A 32 10.37 5.62 -8.65
N ILE A 33 11.10 6.45 -9.40
CA ILE A 33 12.56 6.54 -9.31
C ILE A 33 12.99 7.10 -7.95
N SER A 34 12.28 8.12 -7.44
CA SER A 34 12.59 8.70 -6.13
C SER A 34 12.29 7.72 -5.00
N PHE A 35 11.19 6.95 -5.09
CA PHE A 35 10.90 5.87 -4.17
C PHE A 35 12.01 4.82 -4.16
N LYS A 36 12.48 4.40 -5.35
CA LYS A 36 13.60 3.46 -5.49
C LYS A 36 14.90 3.95 -4.87
N LYS A 37 15.24 5.22 -5.06
CA LYS A 37 16.44 5.83 -4.45
C LYS A 37 16.37 5.91 -2.93
N ASN A 38 15.15 5.92 -2.38
CA ASN A 38 14.90 6.11 -0.96
C ASN A 38 14.41 4.85 -0.25
N TYR A 39 14.69 3.64 -0.76
CA TYR A 39 14.27 2.39 -0.11
C TYR A 39 14.69 2.33 1.35
N ASP A 40 15.98 2.53 1.64
CA ASP A 40 16.52 2.44 2.99
C ASP A 40 15.89 3.50 3.92
N ASN A 41 15.72 4.73 3.41
CA ASN A 41 15.11 5.83 4.16
C ASN A 41 13.62 5.53 4.47
N ASN A 42 12.88 4.95 3.52
CA ASN A 42 11.48 4.60 3.71
C ASN A 42 11.32 3.45 4.72
N GLU A 43 12.20 2.45 4.67
CA GLU A 43 12.23 1.36 5.64
C GLU A 43 12.54 1.89 7.06
N GLN A 44 13.57 2.73 7.18
CA GLN A 44 13.92 3.38 8.44
C GLN A 44 12.79 4.27 8.95
N LYS A 45 12.06 4.95 8.07
CA LYS A 45 10.89 5.76 8.44
C LYS A 45 9.79 4.90 9.05
N ILE A 46 9.43 3.76 8.43
CA ILE A 46 8.45 2.82 9.01
C ILE A 46 8.90 2.40 10.41
N ILE A 47 10.17 2.02 10.57
CA ILE A 47 10.71 1.62 11.87
C ILE A 47 10.66 2.78 12.88
N SER A 48 10.99 4.00 12.46
CA SER A 48 10.93 5.22 13.28
C SER A 48 9.51 5.56 13.73
N ASP A 49 8.52 5.47 12.83
CA ASP A 49 7.12 5.73 13.13
C ASP A 49 6.61 4.72 14.17
N HIS A 50 6.94 3.44 14.01
CA HIS A 50 6.61 2.41 15.01
C HIS A 50 7.40 2.54 16.31
N ASN A 51 8.64 3.06 16.29
CA ASN A 51 9.37 3.40 17.50
C ASN A 51 8.60 4.43 18.33
N LEU A 52 8.09 5.48 17.67
CA LEU A 52 7.31 6.53 18.33
C LEU A 52 5.99 5.97 18.89
N ILE A 53 5.26 5.16 18.12
CA ILE A 53 4.02 4.51 18.59
C ILE A 53 4.27 3.65 19.84
N ILE A 54 5.36 2.86 19.88
CA ILE A 54 5.67 2.01 21.04
C ILE A 54 6.16 2.84 22.24
N GLN A 55 6.84 3.96 22.01
CA GLN A 55 7.18 4.91 23.07
C GLN A 55 5.92 5.54 23.69
N GLU A 56 4.97 5.97 22.86
CA GLU A 56 3.69 6.50 23.31
C GLU A 56 2.87 5.42 24.04
N GLU A 57 2.82 4.19 23.53
CA GLU A 57 2.18 3.05 24.19
C GLU A 57 2.77 2.83 25.59
N LYS A 58 4.10 2.93 25.73
CA LYS A 58 4.78 2.77 27.02
C LYS A 58 4.33 3.82 28.02
N ILE A 59 4.38 5.10 27.65
CA ILE A 59 3.98 6.22 28.51
C ILE A 59 2.50 6.10 28.88
N PHE A 60 1.66 5.78 27.91
CA PHE A 60 0.23 5.56 28.12
C PHE A 60 -0.02 4.43 29.13
N LEU A 61 0.66 3.29 28.99
CA LEU A 61 0.53 2.16 29.92
C LEU A 61 1.01 2.51 31.33
N GLU A 62 2.08 3.30 31.47
CA GLU A 62 2.57 3.76 32.78
C GLU A 62 1.53 4.62 33.50
N ASN A 63 0.94 5.59 32.79
CA ASN A 63 -0.11 6.45 33.32
C ASN A 63 -1.39 5.65 33.65
N GLU A 64 -1.84 4.80 32.72
CA GLU A 64 -3.07 4.02 32.91
C GLU A 64 -2.95 3.01 34.05
N ILE A 65 -1.76 2.42 34.27
CA ILE A 65 -1.51 1.55 35.43
C ILE A 65 -1.62 2.34 36.73
N SER A 66 -1.05 3.55 36.78
CA SER A 66 -1.13 4.44 37.95
C SER A 66 -2.58 4.84 38.25
N GLU A 67 -3.32 5.28 37.24
CA GLU A 67 -4.73 5.65 37.36
C GLU A 67 -5.60 4.47 37.79
N LEU A 68 -5.39 3.29 37.20
CA LEU A 68 -6.11 2.08 37.59
C LEU A 68 -5.83 1.69 39.04
N ASP A 69 -4.57 1.76 39.49
CA ASP A 69 -4.22 1.47 40.89
C ASP A 69 -4.97 2.43 41.85
N ILE A 70 -5.07 3.73 41.53
CA ILE A 70 -5.86 4.71 42.30
C ILE A 70 -7.36 4.38 42.27
N LEU A 71 -7.92 4.11 41.09
CA LEU A 71 -9.34 3.85 40.90
C LEU A 71 -9.78 2.57 41.62
N ILE A 72 -8.95 1.52 41.59
CA ILE A 72 -9.15 0.27 42.33
C ILE A 72 -9.21 0.56 43.84
N GLN A 73 -8.27 1.34 44.38
CA GLN A 73 -8.25 1.70 45.79
C GLN A 73 -9.51 2.49 46.19
N LYS A 74 -9.87 3.50 45.40
CA LYS A 74 -11.08 4.30 45.62
C LYS A 74 -12.34 3.44 45.63
N ARG A 75 -12.49 2.54 44.66
CA ARG A 75 -13.66 1.67 44.55
C ARG A 75 -13.76 0.68 45.71
N ILE A 76 -12.64 0.14 46.17
CA ILE A 76 -12.60 -0.72 47.36
C ILE A 76 -13.01 0.08 48.61
N ALA A 77 -12.56 1.32 48.76
CA ALA A 77 -12.94 2.18 49.87
C ALA A 77 -14.44 2.52 49.85
N GLU A 78 -15.00 2.84 48.69
CA GLU A 78 -16.44 3.07 48.50
C GLU A 78 -17.28 1.84 48.87
N LEU A 79 -16.89 0.65 48.39
CA LEU A 79 -17.58 -0.61 48.71
C LEU A 79 -17.55 -0.89 50.21
N ARG A 80 -16.43 -0.61 50.89
CA ARG A 80 -16.29 -0.74 52.34
C ARG A 80 -17.14 0.29 53.09
N LYS A 81 -17.19 1.53 52.62
CA LYS A 81 -18.02 2.59 53.22
C LYS A 81 -19.51 2.24 53.13
N LYS A 82 -19.98 1.82 51.95
CA LYS A 82 -21.37 1.38 51.75
C LYS A 82 -21.73 0.17 52.60
N LEU A 83 -20.78 -0.73 52.83
CA LEU A 83 -20.98 -1.84 53.77
C LEU A 83 -21.17 -1.32 55.20
N ARG A 84 -20.33 -0.40 55.67
CA ARG A 84 -20.47 0.19 57.01
C ARG A 84 -21.81 0.89 57.18
N GLU A 85 -22.19 1.76 56.24
CA GLU A 85 -23.48 2.46 56.25
C GLU A 85 -24.67 1.48 56.36
N ASN A 86 -24.64 0.38 55.61
CA ASN A 86 -25.68 -0.64 55.67
C ASN A 86 -25.70 -1.41 57.01
N LEU A 87 -24.52 -1.66 57.61
CA LEU A 87 -24.41 -2.32 58.91
C LEU A 87 -24.89 -1.39 60.04
N ASP A 88 -24.55 -0.10 59.97
CA ASP A 88 -24.99 0.91 60.94
C ASP A 88 -26.51 1.08 60.90
N GLN A 89 -27.12 1.08 59.70
CA GLN A 89 -28.58 1.07 59.55
C GLN A 89 -29.25 -0.17 60.16
N LEU A 90 -28.63 -1.35 60.02
CA LEU A 90 -29.12 -2.57 60.65
C LEU A 90 -28.96 -2.54 62.17
N ASN A 91 -27.87 -1.99 62.68
CA ASN A 91 -27.68 -1.81 64.13
C ASN A 91 -28.74 -0.86 64.71
N LEU A 92 -29.04 0.25 64.03
CA LEU A 92 -30.13 1.16 64.43
C LEU A 92 -31.50 0.46 64.39
N GLN A 93 -31.73 -0.44 63.44
CA GLN A 93 -32.96 -1.25 63.41
C GLN A 93 -33.04 -2.23 64.58
N ILE A 94 -31.90 -2.75 65.05
CA ILE A 94 -31.82 -3.61 66.24
C ILE A 94 -32.06 -2.80 67.52
N GLU A 95 -31.46 -1.62 67.65
CA GLU A 95 -31.60 -0.75 68.83
C GLU A 95 -33.02 -0.21 69.01
N ASN A 96 -33.75 0.01 67.92
CA ASN A 96 -35.14 0.49 67.95
C ASN A 96 -36.18 -0.64 68.13
N LEU A 97 -35.77 -1.86 68.45
CA LEU A 97 -36.70 -2.94 68.78
C LEU A 97 -37.32 -2.71 70.17
N PRO A 98 -38.64 -2.85 70.33
CA PRO A 98 -39.31 -2.64 71.62
C PRO A 98 -38.83 -3.64 72.68
N GLU A 99 -38.65 -3.15 73.92
CA GLU A 99 -38.32 -4.01 75.07
C GLU A 99 -39.49 -4.97 75.38
N THR A 100 -39.12 -6.21 75.69
CA THR A 100 -40.01 -7.37 75.87
C THR A 100 -40.94 -7.21 77.07
N ASN A 101 -42.14 -6.69 76.84
CA ASN A 101 -43.22 -6.62 77.84
C ASN A 101 -44.28 -7.72 77.60
N SER A 102 -43.96 -8.95 78.04
CA SER A 102 -44.86 -10.08 78.42
C SER A 102 -45.55 -11.00 77.35
N LYS A 103 -45.77 -12.26 77.79
CA LYS A 103 -46.57 -13.40 77.26
C LYS A 103 -46.20 -14.03 75.89
N ILE A 104 -45.29 -15.01 75.88
CA ILE A 104 -45.10 -16.19 74.98
C ILE A 104 -45.33 -16.06 73.45
N ILE A 105 -46.45 -15.51 72.96
CA ILE A 105 -46.79 -15.40 71.51
C ILE A 105 -46.03 -14.25 70.82
N PRO A 106 -46.01 -12.99 71.33
CA PRO A 106 -45.08 -11.94 70.93
C PRO A 106 -43.60 -12.37 70.95
N THR A 107 -43.20 -13.24 71.87
CA THR A 107 -41.81 -13.69 72.04
C THR A 107 -41.30 -14.51 70.86
N ILE A 108 -42.16 -15.35 70.26
CA ILE A 108 -41.82 -16.10 69.05
C ILE A 108 -41.70 -15.15 67.86
N LYS A 109 -42.61 -14.18 67.72
CA LYS A 109 -42.56 -13.17 66.65
C LYS A 109 -41.30 -12.30 66.72
N GLU A 110 -40.94 -11.84 67.92
CA GLU A 110 -39.72 -11.07 68.20
C GLU A 110 -38.45 -11.89 67.95
N TYR A 111 -38.46 -13.18 68.30
CA TYR A 111 -37.38 -14.10 67.99
C TYR A 111 -37.19 -14.28 66.47
N TRP A 112 -38.28 -14.46 65.71
CA TRP A 112 -38.22 -14.56 64.25
C TRP A 112 -37.76 -13.25 63.59
N THR A 113 -38.18 -12.09 64.08
CA THR A 113 -37.68 -10.80 63.57
C THR A 113 -36.19 -10.62 63.86
N ASN A 114 -35.73 -10.99 65.05
CA ASN A 114 -34.31 -10.98 65.38
C ASN A 114 -33.51 -11.96 64.53
N LEU A 115 -34.02 -13.17 64.31
CA LEU A 115 -33.40 -14.16 63.44
C LEU A 115 -33.26 -13.64 62.00
N LEU A 116 -34.31 -13.00 61.45
CA LEU A 116 -34.28 -12.40 60.12
C LEU A 116 -33.27 -11.26 60.01
N ILE A 117 -33.18 -10.40 61.03
CA ILE A 117 -32.21 -9.30 61.07
C ILE A 117 -30.79 -9.86 61.16
N CYS A 118 -30.53 -10.85 62.02
CA CYS A 118 -29.24 -11.54 62.13
C CYS A 118 -28.84 -12.23 60.82
N LEU A 119 -29.78 -12.95 60.18
CA LEU A 119 -29.55 -13.58 58.87
C LEU A 119 -29.22 -12.52 57.82
N ARG A 120 -29.95 -11.41 57.77
CA ARG A 120 -29.71 -10.30 56.83
C ARG A 120 -28.36 -9.64 57.06
N PHE A 121 -27.96 -9.44 58.32
CA PHE A 121 -26.66 -8.91 58.71
C PHE A 121 -25.53 -9.82 58.20
N TRP A 122 -25.62 -11.13 58.47
CA TRP A 122 -24.65 -12.12 58.02
C TRP A 122 -24.58 -12.22 56.49
N PHE A 123 -25.74 -12.24 55.81
CA PHE A 123 -25.84 -12.32 54.36
C PHE A 123 -25.22 -11.08 53.68
N LEU A 124 -25.43 -9.88 54.25
CA LEU A 124 -24.83 -8.64 53.73
C LEU A 124 -23.30 -8.63 53.85
N GLN A 125 -22.75 -9.14 54.95
CA GLN A 125 -21.29 -9.29 55.10
C GLN A 125 -20.71 -10.28 54.09
N ILE A 126 -21.41 -11.39 53.82
CA ILE A 126 -20.95 -12.39 52.85
C ILE A 126 -21.05 -11.86 51.41
N ILE A 127 -22.18 -11.28 51.01
CA ILE A 127 -22.35 -10.76 49.66
C ILE A 127 -21.33 -9.64 49.39
N SER A 128 -21.12 -8.74 50.36
CA SER A 128 -20.18 -7.63 50.19
C SER A 128 -18.72 -8.09 50.14
N SER A 129 -18.31 -9.02 51.02
CA SER A 129 -16.97 -9.61 50.99
C SER A 129 -16.71 -10.37 49.69
N PHE A 130 -17.71 -11.11 49.20
CA PHE A 130 -17.64 -11.78 47.90
C PHE A 130 -17.52 -10.77 46.75
N ARG A 131 -18.32 -9.70 46.74
CA ARG A 131 -18.24 -8.62 45.73
C ARG A 131 -16.88 -7.93 45.72
N ILE A 132 -16.32 -7.61 46.89
CA ILE A 132 -14.98 -7.01 47.01
C ILE A 132 -13.91 -7.97 46.49
N THR A 133 -14.02 -9.25 46.81
CA THR A 133 -13.06 -10.28 46.37
C THR A 133 -13.11 -10.48 44.86
N LEU A 134 -14.31 -10.59 44.28
CA LEU A 134 -14.50 -10.70 42.84
C LEU A 134 -13.95 -9.47 42.11
N PHE A 135 -14.24 -8.26 42.60
CA PHE A 135 -13.71 -7.01 42.05
C PHE A 135 -12.17 -6.99 42.09
N LYS A 136 -11.56 -7.30 43.24
CA LYS A 136 -10.11 -7.39 43.39
C LYS A 136 -9.50 -8.38 42.41
N PHE A 137 -10.13 -9.53 42.20
CA PHE A 137 -9.64 -10.54 41.28
C PHE A 137 -9.66 -10.04 39.82
N GLN A 138 -10.78 -9.48 39.37
CA GLN A 138 -10.92 -8.91 38.03
C GLN A 138 -9.93 -7.76 37.79
N ALA A 139 -9.84 -6.85 38.76
CA ALA A 139 -8.91 -5.73 38.75
C ALA A 139 -7.44 -6.20 38.68
N LYS A 140 -7.05 -7.16 39.52
CA LYS A 140 -5.70 -7.74 39.53
C LYS A 140 -5.38 -8.43 38.20
N LYS A 141 -6.34 -9.12 37.59
CA LYS A 141 -6.17 -9.75 36.27
C LYS A 141 -5.88 -8.69 35.20
N LEU A 142 -6.68 -7.64 35.12
CA LEU A 142 -6.50 -6.54 34.17
C LEU A 142 -5.15 -5.84 34.37
N LEU A 143 -4.84 -5.47 35.62
CA LEU A 143 -3.59 -4.82 36.01
C LEU A 143 -2.39 -5.71 35.65
N SER A 144 -2.47 -7.01 35.92
CA SER A 144 -1.40 -7.96 35.59
C SER A 144 -1.15 -8.06 34.08
N LYS A 145 -2.20 -7.98 33.25
CA LYS A 145 -2.07 -7.99 31.79
C LYS A 145 -1.32 -6.74 31.30
N LYS A 146 -1.69 -5.56 31.81
CA LYS A 146 -1.04 -4.29 31.47
C LYS A 146 0.41 -4.24 31.98
N LYS A 147 0.65 -4.63 33.24
CA LYS A 147 2.01 -4.72 33.82
C LYS A 147 2.90 -5.71 33.06
N LYS A 148 2.36 -6.84 32.58
CA LYS A 148 3.09 -7.78 31.71
C LYS A 148 3.47 -7.15 30.37
N ARG A 149 2.54 -6.43 29.72
CA ARG A 149 2.81 -5.72 28.46
C ARG A 149 3.86 -4.63 28.65
N LEU A 150 3.71 -3.79 29.68
CA LEU A 150 4.70 -2.77 30.01
C LEU A 150 6.09 -3.39 30.27
N LYS A 151 6.15 -4.47 31.08
CA LYS A 151 7.40 -5.20 31.32
C LYS A 151 8.02 -5.71 30.02
N TYR A 152 7.22 -6.25 29.10
CA TYR A 152 7.70 -6.71 27.80
C TYR A 152 8.27 -5.56 26.96
N ILE A 153 7.59 -4.42 26.89
CA ILE A 153 8.08 -3.23 26.16
C ILE A 153 9.39 -2.74 26.79
N SER A 154 9.47 -2.67 28.12
CA SER A 154 10.65 -2.18 28.82
C SER A 154 11.87 -3.11 28.67
N THR A 155 11.68 -4.43 28.59
CA THR A 155 12.80 -5.38 28.44
C THR A 155 13.16 -5.68 26.98
N ASN A 156 12.18 -5.61 26.07
CA ASN A 156 12.31 -6.06 24.69
C ASN A 156 11.75 -5.01 23.72
N PHE A 157 12.15 -3.75 23.89
CA PHE A 157 11.62 -2.63 23.14
C PHE A 157 11.71 -2.84 21.61
N GLN A 158 12.89 -3.19 21.10
CA GLN A 158 13.11 -3.42 19.68
C GLN A 158 12.24 -4.55 19.11
N ASN A 159 12.03 -5.63 19.86
CA ASN A 159 11.13 -6.71 19.44
C ASN A 159 9.66 -6.28 19.44
N ALA A 160 9.26 -5.38 20.34
CA ALA A 160 7.92 -4.81 20.33
C ALA A 160 7.69 -3.92 19.10
N VAL A 161 8.69 -3.12 18.74
CA VAL A 161 8.70 -2.29 17.52
C VAL A 161 8.62 -3.16 16.29
N TYR A 162 9.49 -4.17 16.16
CA TYR A 162 9.48 -5.11 15.03
C TYR A 162 8.13 -5.83 14.88
N LYS A 163 7.54 -6.31 15.98
CA LYS A 163 6.20 -6.95 15.94
C LYS A 163 5.11 -5.99 15.49
N SER A 164 5.24 -4.70 15.85
CA SER A 164 4.29 -3.67 15.45
C SER A 164 4.46 -3.31 13.96
N SER A 165 5.70 -3.17 13.49
CA SER A 165 6.01 -2.78 12.12
C SER A 165 5.95 -3.92 11.10
N PHE A 166 5.90 -5.18 11.55
CA PHE A 166 6.00 -6.36 10.68
C PHE A 166 5.03 -6.33 9.49
N LYS A 167 3.77 -5.93 9.70
CA LYS A 167 2.77 -5.89 8.63
C LYS A 167 3.15 -4.86 7.56
N ASP A 168 3.60 -3.69 8.00
CA ASP A 168 3.90 -2.55 7.12
C ASP A 168 5.23 -2.78 6.39
N LEU A 169 6.23 -3.33 7.08
CA LEU A 169 7.49 -3.80 6.47
C LEU A 169 7.23 -4.89 5.43
N LYS A 170 6.36 -5.85 5.71
CA LYS A 170 6.02 -6.90 4.74
C LYS A 170 5.33 -6.32 3.50
N LYS A 171 4.40 -5.38 3.68
CA LYS A 171 3.76 -4.68 2.55
C LYS A 171 4.79 -3.89 1.74
N PHE A 172 5.71 -3.22 2.42
CA PHE A 172 6.80 -2.47 1.80
C PHE A 172 7.74 -3.38 1.00
N GLU A 173 8.10 -4.56 1.53
CA GLU A 173 8.99 -5.49 0.85
C GLU A 173 8.37 -6.05 -0.44
N ILE A 174 7.09 -6.42 -0.41
CA ILE A 174 6.36 -6.86 -1.62
C ILE A 174 6.35 -5.75 -2.68
N LYS A 175 6.15 -4.50 -2.26
CA LYS A 175 6.18 -3.33 -3.13
C LYS A 175 7.57 -3.13 -3.74
N LYS A 176 8.62 -3.23 -2.93
CA LYS A 176 10.03 -3.14 -3.35
C LYS A 176 10.37 -4.22 -4.38
N GLU A 177 10.08 -5.48 -4.08
CA GLU A 177 10.32 -6.63 -4.98
C GLU A 177 9.60 -6.45 -6.32
N THR A 178 8.33 -6.01 -6.27
CA THR A 178 7.55 -5.75 -7.48
C THR A 178 8.23 -4.70 -8.36
N ILE A 179 8.70 -3.59 -7.78
CA ILE A 179 9.38 -2.52 -8.52
C ILE A 179 10.75 -2.97 -9.03
N GLU A 180 11.50 -3.76 -8.26
CA GLU A 180 12.78 -4.33 -8.70
C GLU A 180 12.62 -5.24 -9.92
N ASN A 181 11.55 -6.04 -9.94
CA ASN A 181 11.18 -6.86 -11.10
C ASN A 181 10.80 -6.03 -12.34
N LEU A 182 10.46 -4.75 -12.16
CA LEU A 182 10.16 -3.81 -13.25
C LEU A 182 11.38 -3.03 -13.74
N ASN A 183 12.57 -3.23 -13.16
CA ASN A 183 13.76 -2.42 -13.44
C ASN A 183 14.05 -2.23 -14.92
N ASN A 184 14.01 -3.30 -15.71
CA ASN A 184 14.28 -3.22 -17.15
C ASN A 184 13.24 -2.35 -17.87
N THR A 185 11.96 -2.47 -17.51
CA THR A 185 10.88 -1.65 -18.07
C THR A 185 10.99 -0.19 -17.62
N ILE A 186 11.41 0.06 -16.37
CA ILE A 186 11.67 1.41 -15.86
C ILE A 186 12.79 2.09 -16.65
N TYR A 187 13.89 1.37 -16.91
CA TYR A 187 14.96 1.91 -17.77
C TYR A 187 14.49 2.14 -19.21
N GLY A 188 13.66 1.26 -19.76
CA GLY A 188 12.99 1.48 -21.05
C GLY A 188 12.18 2.78 -21.06
N ALA A 189 11.32 2.98 -20.06
CA ALA A 189 10.49 4.17 -19.91
C ALA A 189 11.33 5.46 -19.80
N ILE A 190 12.45 5.43 -19.05
CA ILE A 190 13.36 6.58 -18.98
C ILE A 190 13.93 6.93 -20.36
N GLY A 191 14.25 5.91 -21.17
CA GLY A 191 14.73 6.11 -22.53
C GLY A 191 13.65 6.73 -23.41
N GLU A 192 12.47 6.12 -23.47
CA GLU A 192 11.34 6.57 -24.27
C GLU A 192 10.91 8.00 -23.88
N GLN A 193 10.86 8.31 -22.57
CA GLN A 193 10.51 9.65 -22.08
C GLN A 193 11.48 10.73 -22.59
N LYS A 194 12.79 10.46 -22.56
CA LYS A 194 13.81 11.40 -23.08
C LYS A 194 13.62 11.69 -24.56
N VAL A 195 13.29 10.66 -25.35
CA VAL A 195 13.05 10.81 -26.79
C VAL A 195 11.77 11.61 -27.02
N GLU A 196 10.68 11.26 -26.31
CA GLU A 196 9.42 11.96 -26.39
C GLU A 196 9.56 13.46 -26.05
N ASP A 197 10.26 13.78 -24.96
CA ASP A 197 10.50 15.17 -24.50
C ASP A 197 11.30 15.99 -25.52
N LEU A 198 12.19 15.35 -26.28
CA LEU A 198 12.91 15.98 -27.37
C LEU A 198 11.99 16.22 -28.57
N LEU A 199 11.21 15.21 -28.97
CA LEU A 199 10.30 15.28 -30.12
C LEU A 199 9.13 16.24 -29.90
N LYS A 200 8.65 16.39 -28.67
CA LYS A 200 7.62 17.36 -28.25
C LYS A 200 7.99 18.81 -28.60
N LYS A 201 9.29 19.13 -28.68
CA LYS A 201 9.79 20.47 -29.02
C LYS A 201 9.67 20.81 -30.50
N LEU A 202 9.32 19.85 -31.36
CA LEU A 202 9.14 20.09 -32.79
C LEU A 202 7.91 20.99 -33.08
N PRO A 203 7.86 21.64 -34.27
CA PRO A 203 6.73 22.48 -34.66
C PRO A 203 5.41 21.71 -34.89
N GLU A 204 4.30 22.43 -35.05
CA GLU A 204 2.94 21.86 -35.12
C GLU A 204 2.64 21.00 -36.35
N ASN A 205 3.45 21.13 -37.40
CA ASN A 205 3.37 20.30 -38.60
C ASN A 205 3.97 18.89 -38.40
N TYR A 206 4.44 18.58 -37.19
CA TYR A 206 4.84 17.24 -36.78
C TYR A 206 3.78 16.61 -35.88
N THR A 207 3.52 15.33 -36.12
CA THR A 207 2.65 14.51 -35.27
C THR A 207 3.44 13.33 -34.74
N LEU A 208 3.51 13.19 -33.42
CA LEU A 208 4.12 12.08 -32.72
C LEU A 208 3.04 11.11 -32.25
N ILE A 209 3.20 9.82 -32.56
CA ILE A 209 2.35 8.75 -32.05
C ILE A 209 3.27 7.80 -31.27
N ASN A 210 3.10 7.76 -29.96
CA ASN A 210 3.82 6.84 -29.09
C ASN A 210 3.13 5.46 -29.06
N ASP A 211 3.91 4.43 -28.76
CA ASP A 211 3.41 3.06 -28.51
C ASP A 211 2.47 2.55 -29.62
N PHE A 212 2.84 2.82 -30.88
CA PHE A 212 1.99 2.45 -32.01
C PHE A 212 1.99 0.94 -32.18
N CYS A 213 0.82 0.32 -31.99
CA CYS A 213 0.60 -1.10 -32.14
C CYS A 213 -0.31 -1.39 -33.33
N TYR A 214 0.03 -2.41 -34.11
CA TYR A 214 -0.83 -2.89 -35.19
C TYR A 214 -0.79 -4.41 -35.30
N THR A 215 -1.97 -5.03 -35.39
CA THR A 215 -2.13 -6.48 -35.57
C THR A 215 -2.75 -6.77 -36.94
N PHE A 216 -2.07 -7.59 -37.72
CA PHE A 216 -2.55 -8.01 -39.04
C PHE A 216 -3.54 -9.17 -38.90
N GLU A 217 -4.63 -9.15 -39.68
CA GLU A 217 -5.54 -10.29 -39.79
C GLU A 217 -4.80 -11.52 -40.32
N LYS A 218 -4.08 -11.35 -41.43
CA LYS A 218 -3.19 -12.37 -42.02
C LYS A 218 -1.73 -12.00 -41.75
N PRO A 219 -0.92 -12.89 -41.15
CA PRO A 219 0.49 -12.62 -40.92
C PRO A 219 1.22 -12.27 -42.23
N LEU A 220 2.15 -11.32 -42.15
CA LEU A 220 3.03 -11.00 -43.28
C LEU A 220 4.27 -11.90 -43.24
N ASN A 221 4.68 -12.46 -44.37
CA ASN A 221 5.97 -13.15 -44.48
C ASN A 221 7.08 -12.13 -44.77
N HIS A 222 8.14 -12.12 -43.96
CA HIS A 222 9.32 -11.31 -44.14
C HIS A 222 10.57 -12.10 -43.73
N ASN A 223 11.47 -12.35 -44.70
CA ASN A 223 12.76 -13.02 -44.47
C ASN A 223 12.64 -14.36 -43.71
N GLY A 224 11.62 -15.16 -44.02
CA GLY A 224 11.40 -16.48 -43.40
C GLY A 224 10.70 -16.44 -42.04
N ASP A 225 10.32 -15.25 -41.55
CA ASP A 225 9.56 -15.07 -40.31
C ASP A 225 8.18 -14.47 -40.60
N TYR A 226 7.21 -14.76 -39.75
CA TYR A 226 5.85 -14.26 -39.84
C TYR A 226 5.61 -13.10 -38.89
N ILE A 227 5.09 -12.00 -39.42
CA ILE A 227 4.73 -10.79 -38.67
C ILE A 227 3.22 -10.78 -38.47
N LYS A 228 2.77 -11.18 -37.28
CA LYS A 228 1.36 -11.07 -36.88
C LYS A 228 1.03 -9.69 -36.30
N SER A 229 1.95 -9.10 -35.56
CA SER A 229 1.82 -7.76 -34.98
C SER A 229 3.15 -7.02 -34.98
N ILE A 230 3.06 -5.71 -34.85
CA ILE A 230 4.18 -4.80 -34.64
C ILE A 230 3.87 -3.83 -33.51
N GLN A 231 4.93 -3.38 -32.84
CA GLN A 231 4.92 -2.29 -31.89
C GLN A 231 6.07 -1.35 -32.26
N ILE A 232 5.81 -0.04 -32.19
CA ILE A 232 6.76 1.02 -32.51
C ILE A 232 6.77 1.98 -31.32
N ASP A 233 7.95 2.21 -30.74
CA ASP A 233 8.10 3.09 -29.58
C ASP A 233 7.61 4.51 -29.91
N HIS A 234 8.11 5.08 -31.02
CA HIS A 234 7.68 6.38 -31.51
C HIS A 234 7.56 6.42 -33.04
N LEU A 235 6.39 6.83 -33.52
CA LEU A 235 6.13 7.08 -34.93
C LEU A 235 5.92 8.58 -35.16
N LEU A 236 6.87 9.22 -35.83
CA LEU A 236 6.83 10.66 -36.10
C LEU A 236 6.45 10.93 -37.55
N ILE A 237 5.31 11.59 -37.74
CA ILE A 237 4.83 12.04 -39.05
C ILE A 237 5.29 13.48 -39.25
N SER A 238 5.93 13.74 -40.38
CA SER A 238 6.47 15.05 -40.75
C SER A 238 6.16 15.41 -42.21
N PRO A 239 6.38 16.66 -42.63
CA PRO A 239 6.28 17.04 -44.04
C PRO A 239 7.21 16.24 -44.97
N SER A 240 8.34 15.78 -44.44
CA SER A 240 9.38 15.07 -45.21
C SER A 240 9.17 13.55 -45.26
N GLY A 241 8.20 13.01 -44.52
CA GLY A 241 8.00 11.56 -44.40
C GLY A 241 7.63 11.09 -43.01
N ILE A 242 7.63 9.77 -42.85
CA ILE A 242 7.36 9.09 -41.59
C ILE A 242 8.67 8.55 -41.01
N PHE A 243 8.95 8.86 -39.76
CA PHE A 243 10.11 8.37 -39.03
C PHE A 243 9.67 7.33 -38.02
N LEU A 244 10.26 6.15 -38.16
CA LEU A 244 10.15 5.02 -37.27
C LEU A 244 11.32 5.14 -36.29
N ILE A 245 11.03 5.35 -35.02
CA ILE A 245 12.04 5.62 -34.00
C ILE A 245 11.95 4.51 -32.95
N GLU A 246 13.03 3.74 -32.84
CA GLU A 246 13.23 2.70 -31.82
C GLU A 246 14.16 3.25 -30.74
N THR A 247 13.78 3.11 -29.48
CA THR A 247 14.52 3.65 -28.35
C THR A 247 15.24 2.54 -27.58
N LYS A 248 16.54 2.72 -27.32
CA LYS A 248 17.35 1.83 -26.49
C LYS A 248 18.03 2.61 -25.37
N ASN A 249 17.77 2.21 -24.14
CA ASN A 249 18.47 2.69 -22.96
C ASN A 249 19.39 1.59 -22.41
N TRP A 250 20.43 1.27 -23.18
CA TRP A 250 21.32 0.15 -22.86
C TRP A 250 22.46 0.53 -21.91
N SER A 251 22.77 -0.40 -21.02
CA SER A 251 23.99 -0.37 -20.21
C SER A 251 25.18 -0.95 -21.00
N THR A 252 26.41 -0.76 -20.51
CA THR A 252 27.61 -1.42 -21.05
C THR A 252 27.47 -2.95 -21.04
N HIS A 253 26.87 -3.51 -20.00
CA HIS A 253 26.58 -4.95 -19.92
C HIS A 253 25.58 -5.39 -20.99
N SER A 254 24.54 -4.60 -21.25
CA SER A 254 23.55 -4.88 -22.30
C SER A 254 24.19 -4.89 -23.69
N ILE A 255 25.10 -3.96 -23.98
CA ILE A 255 25.81 -3.90 -25.26
C ILE A 255 26.66 -5.16 -25.50
N ASN A 256 27.29 -5.67 -24.44
CA ASN A 256 28.14 -6.86 -24.52
C ASN A 256 27.34 -8.18 -24.57
N ASN A 257 26.01 -8.14 -24.43
CA ASN A 257 25.17 -9.33 -24.43
C ASN A 257 24.69 -9.67 -25.86
N THR A 258 25.31 -10.68 -26.46
CA THR A 258 25.00 -11.16 -27.81
C THR A 258 23.64 -11.85 -27.94
N ASN A 259 22.99 -12.20 -26.82
CA ASN A 259 21.66 -12.84 -26.83
C ASN A 259 20.51 -11.84 -26.99
N LEU A 260 20.79 -10.53 -26.95
CA LEU A 260 19.76 -9.51 -27.17
C LEU A 260 19.41 -9.42 -28.66
N ARG A 261 18.12 -9.31 -28.96
CA ARG A 261 17.64 -9.11 -30.33
C ARG A 261 18.23 -7.81 -30.89
N SER A 262 18.74 -7.89 -32.13
CA SER A 262 19.31 -6.73 -32.81
C SER A 262 18.25 -5.61 -33.00
N PRO A 263 18.51 -4.38 -32.50
CA PRO A 263 17.63 -3.23 -32.73
C PRO A 263 17.47 -2.92 -34.22
N VAL A 264 18.52 -3.15 -35.01
CA VAL A 264 18.52 -2.96 -36.47
C VAL A 264 17.57 -3.95 -37.14
N GLN A 265 17.61 -5.23 -36.75
CA GLN A 265 16.68 -6.22 -37.29
C GLN A 265 15.23 -5.92 -36.87
N GLN A 266 15.03 -5.45 -35.63
CA GLN A 266 13.72 -5.05 -35.12
C GLN A 266 13.13 -3.90 -35.94
N ILE A 267 13.89 -2.82 -36.14
CA ILE A 267 13.39 -1.65 -36.88
C ILE A 267 13.18 -1.95 -38.37
N LEU A 268 14.00 -2.80 -38.98
CA LEU A 268 13.81 -3.24 -40.37
C LEU A 268 12.54 -4.09 -40.54
N ARG A 269 12.30 -5.03 -39.62
CA ARG A 269 11.06 -5.82 -39.57
C ARG A 269 9.84 -4.91 -39.47
N THR A 270 9.89 -3.93 -38.58
CA THR A 270 8.75 -3.05 -38.34
C THR A 270 8.54 -2.04 -39.48
N ASN A 271 9.62 -1.58 -40.12
CA ASN A 271 9.56 -0.76 -41.33
C ASN A 271 8.83 -1.49 -42.46
N PHE A 272 9.19 -2.75 -42.73
CA PHE A 272 8.53 -3.55 -43.75
C PHE A 272 7.03 -3.68 -43.49
N ALA A 273 6.65 -3.96 -42.25
CA ALA A 273 5.25 -4.06 -41.86
C ALA A 273 4.51 -2.72 -42.03
N LEU A 274 5.10 -1.60 -41.61
CA LEU A 274 4.52 -0.27 -41.79
C LEU A 274 4.36 0.09 -43.27
N PHE A 275 5.37 -0.20 -44.10
CA PHE A 275 5.29 -0.03 -45.54
C PHE A 275 4.11 -0.79 -46.13
N ARG A 276 3.89 -2.04 -45.70
CA ARG A 276 2.74 -2.84 -46.14
C ARG A 276 1.40 -2.25 -45.70
N ILE A 277 1.31 -1.72 -44.48
CA ILE A 277 0.11 -1.01 -44.00
C ILE A 277 -0.19 0.19 -44.89
N LEU A 278 0.81 1.05 -45.12
CA LEU A 278 0.63 2.25 -45.95
C LEU A 278 0.27 1.89 -47.39
N ALA A 279 0.95 0.91 -47.98
CA ALA A 279 0.68 0.47 -49.35
C ALA A 279 -0.77 -0.05 -49.51
N ASP A 280 -1.24 -0.89 -48.59
CA ASP A 280 -2.61 -1.43 -48.61
C ASP A 280 -3.67 -0.33 -48.38
N LYS A 281 -3.40 0.64 -47.50
CA LYS A 281 -4.31 1.78 -47.30
C LYS A 281 -4.32 2.71 -48.51
N THR A 282 -3.19 2.96 -49.15
CA THR A 282 -3.14 3.78 -50.38
C THR A 282 -3.82 3.11 -51.56
N SER A 283 -3.81 1.79 -51.67
CA SER A 283 -4.48 1.08 -52.77
C SER A 283 -6.00 0.98 -52.59
N LYS A 284 -6.49 0.92 -51.34
CA LYS A 284 -7.91 0.84 -51.00
C LYS A 284 -8.59 2.19 -50.86
N SER A 285 -7.82 3.24 -50.67
CA SER A 285 -8.32 4.60 -50.49
C SER A 285 -8.71 5.19 -51.86
N SER A 286 -9.93 5.73 -51.96
CA SER A 286 -10.37 6.57 -53.09
C SER A 286 -9.64 7.92 -53.15
N TRP A 287 -8.70 8.16 -52.23
CA TRP A 287 -7.80 9.29 -52.27
C TRP A 287 -6.85 9.03 -53.44
N ASN A 288 -7.27 9.52 -54.60
CA ASN A 288 -6.43 9.81 -55.74
C ASN A 288 -5.30 10.72 -55.23
N PHE A 289 -4.24 10.15 -54.67
CA PHE A 289 -2.90 10.70 -54.88
C PHE A 289 -2.77 10.65 -56.39
N ALA A 290 -3.15 11.77 -57.03
CA ALA A 290 -3.34 11.87 -58.46
C ALA A 290 -2.18 11.14 -59.12
N ARG A 291 -2.48 10.22 -60.05
CA ARG A 291 -1.46 9.63 -60.92
C ARG A 291 -0.75 10.82 -61.56
N GLN A 292 0.39 11.19 -61.01
CA GLN A 292 1.25 12.19 -61.60
C GLN A 292 1.99 11.48 -62.72
N HIS A 293 2.26 12.20 -63.81
CA HIS A 293 3.03 11.67 -64.94
C HIS A 293 4.43 11.17 -64.54
N TRP A 294 4.88 11.50 -63.33
CA TRP A 294 6.15 11.10 -62.72
C TRP A 294 6.08 9.80 -61.88
N GLY A 295 4.91 9.15 -61.82
CA GLY A 295 4.69 7.87 -61.11
C GLY A 295 3.92 7.99 -59.79
N ASN A 296 3.88 6.88 -59.03
CA ASN A 296 3.15 6.81 -57.75
C ASN A 296 3.99 7.48 -56.64
N ARG A 297 3.45 8.52 -56.00
CA ARG A 297 4.10 9.18 -54.86
C ARG A 297 4.22 8.19 -53.69
N LYS A 298 5.45 7.78 -53.37
CA LYS A 298 5.73 6.93 -52.20
C LYS A 298 5.94 7.82 -50.98
N ILE A 299 5.29 7.49 -49.88
CA ILE A 299 5.56 8.13 -48.58
C ILE A 299 6.89 7.55 -48.08
N PRO A 300 7.95 8.36 -47.92
CA PRO A 300 9.22 7.85 -47.43
C PRO A 300 9.11 7.47 -45.95
N ILE A 301 9.56 6.26 -45.62
CA ILE A 301 9.74 5.80 -44.23
C ILE A 301 11.23 5.80 -43.93
N LYS A 302 11.62 6.42 -42.81
CA LYS A 302 13.01 6.49 -42.33
C LYS A 302 13.11 5.80 -40.97
N ASN A 303 14.16 5.03 -40.78
CA ASN A 303 14.42 4.30 -39.53
C ASN A 303 15.46 5.04 -38.72
N ILE A 304 15.20 5.23 -37.43
CA ILE A 304 16.12 5.82 -36.47
C ILE A 304 16.18 4.91 -35.25
N VAL A 305 17.38 4.50 -34.86
CA VAL A 305 17.60 3.85 -33.56
C VAL A 305 18.24 4.88 -32.65
N VAL A 306 17.59 5.20 -31.54
CA VAL A 306 18.06 6.20 -30.58
C VAL A 306 18.62 5.50 -29.36
N PHE A 307 19.90 5.72 -29.09
CA PHE A 307 20.56 5.30 -27.87
C PHE A 307 20.59 6.48 -26.89
N THR A 308 19.96 6.33 -25.72
CA THR A 308 19.82 7.42 -24.73
C THR A 308 20.87 7.38 -23.62
N ASN A 309 21.75 6.37 -23.63
CA ASN A 309 22.81 6.17 -22.64
C ASN A 309 24.12 5.72 -23.30
N ASN A 310 24.35 4.41 -23.44
CA ASN A 310 25.54 3.90 -24.11
C ASN A 310 25.22 3.50 -25.56
N VAL A 311 26.20 3.73 -26.44
CA VAL A 311 26.13 3.38 -27.87
C VAL A 311 27.11 2.22 -28.14
N PRO A 312 26.73 1.21 -28.94
CA PRO A 312 27.69 0.20 -29.40
C PRO A 312 28.85 0.85 -30.15
N ARG A 313 30.08 0.37 -29.94
CA ARG A 313 31.22 0.75 -30.78
C ARG A 313 31.19 -0.12 -32.03
N GLU A 314 31.20 0.52 -33.20
CA GLU A 314 31.30 -0.14 -34.51
C GLU A 314 32.69 -0.74 -34.73
#